data_AF-A0A9Y6M3H0-F1
#
_entry.id   AF-A0A9Y6M3H0-F1
#
_cell.length_a   1.000
_cell.length_b   1.000
_cell.length_c   1.000
_cell.angle_alpha   90.00
_cell.angle_beta   90.00
_cell.angle_gamma   90.00
#
_symmetry.space_group_name_H-M   'P 1'
#
loop_
_entity.id
_entity.type
_entity.pdbx_description
1 polymer ?
#
loop_
_entity_poly.entity_id
_entity_poly.type
_entity_poly.pdbx_seq_one_letter_code
_entity_poly.pdbx_strand_id
1 'polypeptide(L)' 'MMKLKPNQTRTYDGDGFKKRAACLCFKNEREEEVLLVSSSRHPDQWIVPGGGMEPEEEPCGAAVREVFEEVNKSVP' A
#
# COMPACT_ATOMS: atom_id res chain seq x y z
N MET A 1 7.15 -14.54 4.50
CA MET A 1 8.29 -13.67 4.15
C MET A 1 7.79 -12.25 3.86
N MET A 2 8.39 -11.18 4.42
CA MET A 2 8.13 -9.81 3.93
C MET A 2 8.68 -9.69 2.51
N LYS A 3 7.86 -9.25 1.54
CA LYS A 3 8.38 -8.86 0.22
C LYS A 3 9.30 -7.65 0.42
N LEU A 4 10.62 -7.83 0.29
CA LEU A 4 11.51 -6.70 0.06
C LEU A 4 11.32 -6.29 -1.39
N LYS A 5 10.78 -5.09 -1.63
CA LYS A 5 10.86 -4.48 -2.96
C LYS A 5 12.31 -3.99 -3.10
N PRO A 6 13.08 -4.48 -4.10
CA PRO A 6 14.53 -4.27 -4.17
C PRO A 6 14.95 -2.79 -4.25
N ASN A 7 14.05 -1.89 -4.67
CA ASN A 7 14.31 -0.45 -4.80
C ASN A 7 13.57 0.41 -3.78
N GLN A 8 12.98 -0.18 -2.73
CA GLN A 8 12.22 0.59 -1.74
C GLN A 8 12.94 0.65 -0.40
N THR A 9 13.51 1.81 -0.08
CA THR A 9 14.11 2.08 1.23
C THR A 9 13.01 2.19 2.28
N ARG A 10 13.15 1.42 3.37
CA ARG A 10 12.19 1.45 4.49
C ARG A 10 12.49 2.64 5.39
N THR A 11 11.45 3.37 5.78
CA THR A 11 11.52 4.45 6.77
C THR A 11 10.81 4.07 8.07
N TYR A 12 11.23 4.69 9.17
CA TYR A 12 10.73 4.44 10.52
C TYR A 12 10.48 5.76 11.25
N ASP A 13 9.56 5.77 12.21
CA ASP A 13 9.34 6.91 13.11
C ASP A 13 10.33 6.89 14.29
N GLY A 14 10.20 7.86 15.21
CA GLY A 14 11.08 8.01 16.37
C GLY A 14 11.02 6.84 17.36
N ASP A 15 9.94 6.08 17.34
CA ASP A 15 9.72 4.90 18.20
C ASP A 15 10.13 3.59 17.50
N GLY A 16 10.59 3.67 16.24
CA GLY A 16 11.06 2.52 15.47
C GLY A 16 9.96 1.76 14.73
N PHE A 17 8.73 2.28 14.64
CA PHE A 17 7.68 1.69 13.81
C PHE A 17 7.90 2.03 12.35
N LYS A 18 7.66 1.05 11.47
CA LYS A 18 7.77 1.26 10.02
C LYS A 18 6.69 2.22 9.55
N LYS A 19 7.10 3.32 8.91
CA LYS A 19 6.16 4.26 8.28
C LYS A 19 5.51 3.63 7.06
N ARG A 20 4.17 3.67 7.02
CA ARG A 20 3.35 3.10 5.95
C ARG A 20 2.24 4.07 5.57
N ALA A 21 1.82 3.99 4.31
CA ALA A 21 0.69 4.73 3.78
C ALA A 21 -0.19 3.80 2.94
N ALA A 22 -1.49 4.09 2.92
CA ALA A 22 -2.52 3.30 2.25
C ALA A 22 -3.71 4.22 1.90
N CYS A 23 -4.57 3.80 0.97
CA CYS A 23 -5.83 4.46 0.69
C CYS A 23 -7.00 3.48 0.78
N LEU A 24 -8.15 3.99 1.24
CA LEU A 24 -9.43 3.35 0.95
C LEU A 24 -9.87 3.82 -0.44
N CYS A 25 -9.72 2.94 -1.43
CA CYS A 25 -10.04 3.24 -2.81
C CYS A 25 -11.52 2.98 -3.08
N PHE A 26 -12.36 3.99 -2.88
CA PHE A 26 -13.78 3.90 -3.15
C PHE A 26 -14.08 3.90 -4.65
N LYS A 27 -15.12 3.17 -5.05
CA LYS A 27 -15.58 3.13 -6.45
C LYS A 27 -16.11 4.48 -6.95
N ASN A 28 -16.71 5.26 -6.05
CA ASN A 28 -17.29 6.57 -6.32
C ASN A 28 -17.47 7.36 -5.01
N GLU A 29 -17.94 8.60 -5.11
CA GLU A 29 -18.13 9.54 -3.98
C GLU A 29 -19.17 9.10 -2.94
N ARG A 30 -19.93 8.03 -3.18
CA ARG A 30 -20.86 7.48 -2.17
C ARG A 30 -20.17 6.61 -1.12
N GLU A 31 -18.93 6.19 -1.38
CA GLU A 31 -18.11 5.42 -0.45
C GLU A 31 -18.71 4.06 0.02
N GLU A 32 -19.62 3.48 -0.77
CA GLU A 32 -20.31 2.21 -0.43
C GLU A 32 -19.52 0.95 -0.79
N GLU A 33 -18.61 1.05 -1.77
CA GLU A 33 -17.79 -0.06 -2.27
C GLU A 33 -16.31 0.36 -2.25
N VAL A 34 -15.43 -0.52 -1.75
CA VAL A 34 -13.97 -0.30 -1.67
C VAL A 34 -13.20 -1.38 -2.41
N LEU A 35 -12.12 -0.98 -3.08
CA LEU A 35 -11.18 -1.90 -3.73
C LEU A 35 -10.20 -2.50 -2.72
N LEU A 36 -10.11 -3.83 -2.71
CA LEU A 36 -9.10 -4.60 -1.98
C LEU A 36 -8.19 -5.33 -2.97
N VAL A 37 -6.98 -5.65 -2.54
CA VAL A 37 -6.02 -6.46 -3.31
C VAL A 37 -5.73 -7.77 -2.58
N SER A 38 -5.32 -8.80 -3.30
CA SER A 38 -4.96 -10.09 -2.69
C SER A 38 -3.65 -9.97 -1.91
N SER A 39 -3.60 -10.60 -0.74
CA SER A 39 -2.40 -10.61 0.08
C SER A 39 -1.29 -11.40 -0.61
N SER A 40 -0.13 -10.76 -0.72
CA SER A 40 1.04 -11.39 -1.31
C SER A 40 1.57 -12.64 -0.59
N ARG A 41 1.20 -12.84 0.68
CA ARG A 41 1.60 -14.01 1.49
C ARG A 41 0.51 -15.06 1.60
N HIS A 42 -0.74 -14.63 1.57
CA HIS A 42 -1.93 -15.45 1.75
C HIS A 42 -2.90 -15.08 0.63
N PRO A 43 -2.76 -15.64 -0.59
CA PRO A 43 -3.52 -15.20 -1.77
C PRO A 43 -5.04 -15.30 -1.64
N ASP A 44 -5.52 -16.09 -0.68
CA ASP A 44 -6.91 -16.29 -0.27
C ASP A 44 -7.45 -15.16 0.64
N GLN A 45 -6.58 -14.25 1.08
CA GLN A 45 -6.94 -13.13 1.95
C GLN A 45 -6.89 -11.79 1.20
N TRP A 46 -7.80 -10.90 1.56
CA TRP A 46 -7.90 -9.56 1.00
C TRP A 46 -7.31 -8.53 1.98
N ILE A 47 -6.60 -7.54 1.43
CA ILE A 47 -5.99 -6.45 2.20
C ILE A 47 -6.27 -5.10 1.53
N VAL A 48 -6.21 -4.04 2.33
CA VAL A 48 -6.20 -2.66 1.81
C VAL A 48 -4.86 -2.42 1.09
N PRO A 49 -4.87 -1.88 -0.14
CA PRO A 49 -3.64 -1.57 -0.86
C PRO A 49 -2.82 -0.50 -0.14
N GLY A 50 -1.52 -0.74 -0.01
CA GLY A 50 -0.62 0.17 0.69
C GLY A 50 0.71 -0.45 1.08
N GLY A 51 1.71 0.40 1.30
CA GLY A 51 3.08 -0.08 1.52
C GLY A 51 3.93 0.87 2.33
N GLY A 52 5.22 0.91 2.05
CA GLY A 52 6.20 1.66 2.83
C GLY A 52 6.40 3.07 2.30
N MET A 53 6.51 4.03 3.20
CA MET A 53 6.94 5.38 2.82
C MET A 53 8.43 5.37 2.48
N GLU A 54 8.81 6.10 1.43
CA GLU A 54 10.21 6.34 1.05
C GLU A 54 10.78 7.57 1.79
N PRO A 55 12.12 7.73 1.84
CA PRO A 55 12.74 8.91 2.46
C PRO A 55 12.25 10.22 1.81
N GLU A 56 12.01 11.24 2.62
CA GLU A 56 11.49 12.55 2.20
C GLU A 56 10.13 12.52 1.45
N GLU A 57 9.43 11.38 1.46
CA GLU A 57 8.13 11.25 0.81
C GLU A 57 6.98 11.70 1.73
N GLU A 58 6.08 12.52 1.20
CA GLU A 58 4.84 12.89 1.90
C GLU A 58 3.87 11.72 2.02
N PRO A 59 3.15 11.54 3.14
CA PRO A 59 2.23 10.41 3.35
C PRO A 59 1.19 10.23 2.23
N CYS A 60 0.62 11.34 1.73
CA CYS A 60 -0.36 11.29 0.64
C CYS A 60 0.28 10.82 -0.68
N GLY A 61 1.52 11.24 -0.96
CA GLY A 61 2.28 10.79 -2.13
C GLY A 61 2.57 9.29 -2.07
N ALA A 62 3.01 8.81 -0.90
CA ALA A 62 3.26 7.40 -0.64
C ALA A 62 1.99 6.55 -0.82
N ALA A 63 0.85 7.04 -0.34
CA ALA A 63 -0.43 6.33 -0.45
C ALA A 63 -0.86 6.16 -1.91
N VAL A 64 -0.79 7.22 -2.72
CA VAL A 64 -1.14 7.19 -4.15
C VAL A 64 -0.21 6.25 -4.92
N ARG A 65 1.12 6.35 -4.71
CA ARG A 65 2.11 5.49 -5.37
C ARG A 65 1.89 4.02 -5.05
N GLU A 66 1.72 3.68 -3.77
CA GLU A 66 1.54 2.30 -3.33
C GLU A 66 0.26 1.67 -3.87
N VAL A 67 -0.84 2.42 -3.87
CA VAL A 67 -2.11 1.97 -4.48
C VAL A 67 -1.90 1.67 -5.96
N PHE A 68 -1.30 2.59 -6.71
CA PHE A 68 -1.04 2.39 -8.14
C PHE A 68 -0.17 1.15 -8.40
N GLU A 69 0.88 0.97 -7.60
CA GLU A 69 1.78 -0.18 -7.71
C GLU A 69 1.11 -1.53 -7.39
N GLU A 70 0.17 -1.59 -6.44
CA GLU A 70 -0.44 -2.85 -6.01
C GLU A 70 -1.67 -3.22 -6.83
N VAL A 71 -2.48 -2.23 -7.24
CA VAL A 71 -3.65 -2.46 -8.10
C VAL A 71 -3.22 -2.90 -9.50
N ASN A 72 -2.19 -2.31 -10.08
CA ASN A 72 -1.70 -2.68 -11.41
C ASN A 72 -1.02 -4.06 -11.46
N LYS A 73 -0.62 -4.63 -10.32
CA LYS A 73 -0.12 -6.02 -10.26
C LYS A 73 -1.24 -7.06 -10.30
N SER A 74 -2.49 -6.62 -10.11
CA SER A 74 -3.65 -7.50 -9.93
C SER A 74 -4.36 -7.83 -11.24
N VAL A 75 -3.95 -7.23 -12.36
CA VAL A 75 -4.49 -7.50 -13.69
C VAL A 75 -3.50 -8.41 -14.44
N PRO A 76 -3.87 -9.65 -14.80
CA PRO A 76 -3.06 -10.48 -15.69
C PRO A 76 -2.97 -9.90 -17.11
#